data_AF-A0A7J2TG98-F1
#
_entry.id   AF-A0A7J2TG98-F1
#
_cell.length_a   1.000
_cell.length_b   1.000
_cell.length_c   1.000
_cell.angle_alpha   90.00
_cell.angle_beta   90.00
_cell.angle_gamma   90.00
#
_symmetry.space_group_name_H-M   'P 1'
#
loop_
_entity.id
_entity.type
_entity.pdbx_description
1 polymer ?
#
loop_
_entity_poly.entity_id
_entity_poly.type
_entity_poly.pdbx_seq_one_letter_code
_entity_poly.pdbx_strand_id
1 'polypeptide(L)'
;MASMNDKGQILILFTLVVATIIISISVLHAQNILAGMETSRTMMLFPKDEIRNLKDLAEIAVKKMPSTKWDEYSQEIYEQIRVLYSQKGVYGDLIIVDSGKKVIVNFVSADVEYSETLHCVGGECR
;
A
#
# COMPACT_ATOMS: atom_id res chain seq x y z
N MET A 1 62.34 29.65 7.09
CA MET A 1 61.13 28.81 7.20
C MET A 1 60.29 29.10 5.98
N ALA A 2 60.12 28.10 5.13
CA ALA A 2 59.66 28.23 3.76
C ALA A 2 58.28 28.89 3.69
N SER A 3 58.12 29.89 2.81
CA SER A 3 56.82 30.38 2.39
C SER A 3 56.04 29.21 1.80
N MET A 4 55.15 28.64 2.60
CA MET A 4 54.14 27.72 2.11
C MET A 4 53.25 28.56 1.20
N ASN A 5 53.52 28.43 -0.09
CA ASN A 5 53.02 29.24 -1.19
C ASN A 5 51.48 29.29 -1.13
N ASP A 6 50.90 30.45 -0.77
CA ASP A 6 49.46 30.65 -0.50
C ASP A 6 48.54 30.02 -1.55
N LYS A 7 49.01 29.98 -2.79
CA LYS A 7 48.33 29.35 -3.94
C LYS A 7 48.07 27.85 -3.74
N GLY A 8 49.02 27.12 -3.14
CA GLY A 8 48.89 25.69 -2.84
C GLY A 8 47.90 25.42 -1.71
N GLN A 9 47.86 26.30 -0.71
CA GLN A 9 46.94 26.17 0.42
C GLN A 9 45.48 26.46 0.01
N ILE A 10 45.27 27.45 -0.88
CA ILE A 10 43.98 27.71 -1.52
C ILE A 10 43.52 26.50 -2.35
N LEU A 11 44.43 25.86 -3.08
CA LEU A 11 44.10 24.71 -3.90
C LEU A 11 43.66 23.53 -3.03
N ILE A 12 44.40 23.22 -1.95
CA ILE A 12 44.04 22.17 -0.98
C ILE A 12 42.67 22.43 -0.34
N LEU A 13 42.40 23.68 0.06
CA LEU A 13 41.12 24.05 0.66
C LEU A 13 39.96 23.87 -0.33
N PHE A 14 40.17 24.25 -1.59
CA PHE A 14 39.19 24.07 -2.65
C PHE A 14 38.88 22.59 -2.91
N THR A 15 39.90 21.73 -3.01
CA THR A 15 39.69 20.28 -3.20
C THR A 15 38.93 19.67 -2.03
N LEU A 16 39.18 20.13 -0.80
CA LEU A 16 38.50 19.64 0.40
C LEU A 16 37.01 20.03 0.41
N VAL A 17 36.68 21.25 -0.02
CA VAL A 17 35.29 21.69 -0.19
C VAL A 17 34.58 20.86 -1.26
N VAL A 18 35.20 20.67 -2.43
CA VAL A 18 34.62 19.88 -3.52
C VAL A 18 34.41 18.42 -3.09
N ALA A 19 35.38 17.82 -2.41
CA ALA A 19 35.26 16.46 -1.88
C ALA A 19 34.09 16.33 -0.91
N THR A 20 33.89 17.32 -0.04
CA THR A 20 32.77 17.34 0.92
C THR A 20 31.43 17.38 0.19
N ILE A 21 31.30 18.22 -0.85
CA ILE A 21 30.08 18.32 -1.67
C ILE A 21 29.79 16.99 -2.37
N ILE A 22 30.79 16.36 -2.98
CA ILE A 22 30.64 15.07 -3.66
C ILE A 22 30.18 13.97 -2.68
N ILE A 23 30.77 13.93 -1.48
CA ILE A 23 30.37 12.98 -0.43
C ILE A 23 28.91 13.23 -0.02
N SER A 24 28.53 14.49 0.22
CA SER A 24 27.14 14.82 0.59
C SER A 24 26.13 14.41 -0.48
N ILE A 25 26.42 14.67 -1.77
CA ILE A 25 25.56 14.25 -2.89
C ILE A 25 25.49 12.73 -2.98
N SER A 26 26.61 12.03 -2.77
CA SER A 26 26.66 10.56 -2.82
C SER A 26 25.81 9.94 -1.70
N VAL A 27 25.85 10.51 -0.49
CA VAL A 27 25.02 10.06 0.64
C VAL A 27 23.54 10.29 0.35
N LEU A 28 23.16 11.46 -0.15
CA LEU A 28 21.77 11.76 -0.53
C LEU A 28 21.28 10.82 -1.64
N HIS A 29 22.13 10.53 -2.62
CA HIS A 29 21.80 9.60 -3.70
C HIS A 29 21.62 8.17 -3.19
N ALA A 30 22.51 7.69 -2.31
CA ALA A 30 22.39 6.37 -1.70
C ALA A 30 21.12 6.25 -0.85
N GLN A 31 20.76 7.28 -0.08
CA GLN A 31 19.50 7.34 0.67
C GLN A 31 18.28 7.30 -0.25
N ASN A 32 18.30 8.05 -1.36
CA ASN A 32 17.20 8.03 -2.33
C ASN A 32 17.05 6.67 -3.01
N ILE A 33 18.16 5.99 -3.36
CA ILE A 33 18.11 4.64 -3.92
C ILE A 33 17.56 3.65 -2.89
N LEU A 34 18.02 3.72 -1.63
CA LEU A 34 17.54 2.86 -0.55
C LEU A 34 16.04 3.06 -0.31
N ALA A 35 15.56 4.30 -0.24
CA ALA A 35 14.15 4.62 -0.12
C ALA A 35 13.35 4.10 -1.34
N GLY A 36 13.87 4.25 -2.55
CA GLY A 36 13.26 3.70 -3.77
C GLY A 36 13.20 2.16 -3.79
N MET A 37 14.22 1.50 -3.26
CA MET A 37 14.27 0.04 -3.17
C MET A 37 13.36 -0.50 -2.06
N GLU A 38 13.29 0.17 -0.90
CA GLU A 38 12.39 -0.22 0.19
C GLU A 38 10.92 -0.01 -0.19
N THR A 39 10.59 1.12 -0.82
CA THR A 39 9.24 1.37 -1.35
C THR A 39 8.86 0.37 -2.44
N SER A 40 9.76 0.06 -3.37
CA SER A 40 9.50 -0.96 -4.41
C SER A 40 9.35 -2.38 -3.84
N ARG A 41 10.15 -2.75 -2.84
CA ARG A 41 10.01 -4.06 -2.16
C ARG A 41 8.74 -4.15 -1.33
N THR A 42 8.27 -3.05 -0.74
CA THR A 42 6.95 -3.03 -0.07
C THR A 42 5.79 -3.06 -1.07
N MET A 43 5.97 -2.54 -2.29
CA MET A 43 4.96 -2.57 -3.36
C MET A 43 4.79 -3.95 -4.03
N MET A 44 5.84 -4.78 -4.06
CA MET A 44 5.77 -6.14 -4.64
C MET A 44 5.21 -7.21 -3.70
N LEU A 45 4.89 -6.86 -2.45
CA LEU A 45 4.20 -7.77 -1.55
C LEU A 45 2.73 -7.80 -1.94
N PHE A 46 2.30 -8.93 -2.51
CA PHE A 46 0.89 -9.21 -2.73
C PHE A 46 0.11 -8.85 -1.44
N PRO A 47 -0.93 -8.02 -1.51
CA PRO A 47 -1.58 -7.39 -0.35
C PRO A 47 -2.48 -8.41 0.37
N LYS A 48 -1.83 -9.42 0.96
CA LYS A 48 -2.48 -10.57 1.62
C LYS A 48 -3.34 -10.12 2.78
N ASP A 49 -2.87 -9.12 3.53
CA ASP A 49 -3.56 -8.63 4.72
C ASP A 49 -4.80 -7.82 4.34
N GLU A 50 -4.73 -6.97 3.32
CA GLU A 50 -5.87 -6.23 2.78
C GLU A 50 -6.94 -7.18 2.25
N ILE A 51 -6.55 -8.16 1.44
CA ILE A 51 -7.46 -9.17 0.89
C ILE A 51 -8.07 -10.00 2.04
N ARG A 52 -7.27 -10.41 3.02
CA ARG A 52 -7.79 -11.13 4.20
C ARG A 52 -8.79 -10.29 4.99
N ASN A 53 -8.48 -9.01 5.22
CA ASN A 53 -9.39 -8.10 5.94
C ASN A 53 -10.72 -7.91 5.18
N LEU A 54 -10.68 -7.85 3.85
CA LEU A 54 -11.89 -7.81 3.02
C LEU A 54 -12.72 -9.09 3.16
N LYS A 55 -12.07 -10.26 3.20
CA LYS A 55 -12.75 -11.55 3.44
C LYS A 55 -13.39 -11.62 4.83
N ASP A 56 -12.67 -11.17 5.87
CA ASP A 56 -13.20 -11.13 7.23
C ASP A 56 -14.41 -10.18 7.33
N LEU A 57 -14.36 -9.02 6.66
CA LEU A 57 -15.49 -8.10 6.57
C LEU A 57 -16.69 -8.72 5.86
N ALA A 58 -16.47 -9.47 4.78
CA ALA A 58 -17.52 -10.20 4.08
C ALA A 58 -18.21 -11.23 4.99
N GLU A 59 -17.43 -12.01 5.75
CA GLU A 59 -17.98 -12.99 6.68
C GLU A 59 -18.77 -12.34 7.82
N ILE A 60 -18.24 -11.25 8.39
CA ILE A 60 -18.94 -10.49 9.43
C ILE A 60 -20.25 -9.90 8.90
N ALA A 61 -20.24 -9.37 7.68
CA ALA A 61 -21.44 -8.86 7.04
C ALA A 61 -22.48 -9.97 6.93
N VAL A 62 -22.10 -11.15 6.40
CA VAL A 62 -23.02 -12.27 6.19
C VAL A 62 -23.58 -12.84 7.50
N LYS A 63 -22.76 -12.87 8.55
CA LYS A 63 -23.18 -13.39 9.86
C LYS A 63 -24.12 -12.44 10.61
N LYS A 64 -23.90 -11.14 10.52
CA LYS A 64 -24.67 -10.15 11.30
C LYS A 64 -25.99 -9.75 10.65
N MET A 65 -26.17 -10.01 9.35
CA MET A 65 -27.29 -9.45 8.60
C MET A 65 -28.37 -10.48 8.25
N PRO A 66 -29.65 -10.17 8.51
CA PRO A 66 -30.75 -11.03 8.09
C PRO A 66 -30.92 -10.97 6.57
N SER A 67 -31.23 -12.13 5.97
CA SER A 67 -31.36 -12.31 4.52
C SER A 67 -32.35 -11.37 3.82
N THR A 68 -33.28 -10.81 4.59
CA THR A 68 -34.37 -9.93 4.11
C THR A 68 -34.00 -8.46 3.99
N LYS A 69 -32.86 -8.02 4.54
CA LYS A 69 -32.43 -6.60 4.49
C LYS A 69 -31.12 -6.37 3.73
N TRP A 70 -30.70 -7.34 2.93
CA TRP A 70 -29.41 -7.27 2.25
C TRP A 70 -29.26 -6.08 1.31
N ASP A 71 -30.28 -5.75 0.53
CA ASP A 71 -30.19 -4.66 -0.45
C ASP A 71 -29.93 -3.29 0.20
N GLU A 72 -30.48 -3.07 1.40
CA GLU A 72 -30.33 -1.81 2.13
C GLU A 72 -28.96 -1.70 2.81
N TYR A 73 -28.52 -2.76 3.50
CA TYR A 73 -27.25 -2.74 4.24
C TYR A 73 -26.02 -2.98 3.36
N SER A 74 -26.18 -3.67 2.22
CA SER A 74 -25.07 -3.92 1.29
C SER A 74 -24.53 -2.62 0.71
N GLN A 75 -25.39 -1.63 0.45
CA GLN A 75 -24.95 -0.31 -0.05
C GLN A 75 -24.12 0.45 0.99
N GLU A 76 -24.53 0.46 2.26
CA GLU A 76 -23.77 1.14 3.31
C GLU A 76 -22.39 0.50 3.54
N ILE A 77 -22.32 -0.84 3.57
CA ILE A 77 -21.05 -1.57 3.69
C ILE A 77 -20.16 -1.30 2.47
N TYR A 78 -20.75 -1.37 1.28
CA TYR A 78 -20.05 -1.08 0.02
C TYR A 78 -19.41 0.31 0.06
N GLU A 79 -20.16 1.34 0.44
CA GLU A 79 -19.64 2.71 0.52
C GLU A 79 -18.53 2.83 1.57
N GLN A 80 -18.70 2.25 2.75
CA GLN A 80 -17.69 2.30 3.81
C GLN A 80 -16.38 1.62 3.40
N ILE A 81 -16.45 0.45 2.77
CA ILE A 81 -15.27 -0.27 2.28
C ILE A 81 -14.61 0.51 1.16
N ARG A 82 -15.39 1.00 0.20
CA ARG A 82 -14.86 1.81 -0.90
C ARG A 82 -14.13 3.04 -0.39
N VAL A 83 -14.71 3.77 0.59
CA VAL A 83 -14.07 4.94 1.19
C VAL A 83 -12.78 4.54 1.92
N LEU A 84 -12.83 3.50 2.76
CA LEU A 84 -11.67 3.03 3.53
C LEU A 84 -10.48 2.66 2.64
N TYR A 85 -10.73 1.92 1.56
CA TYR A 85 -9.68 1.51 0.62
C TYR A 85 -9.22 2.69 -0.24
N SER A 86 -10.13 3.59 -0.66
CA SER A 86 -9.76 4.77 -1.44
C SER A 86 -8.79 5.70 -0.70
N GLN A 87 -8.91 5.83 0.63
CA GLN A 87 -7.98 6.60 1.46
C GLN A 87 -6.56 6.04 1.46
N LYS A 88 -6.40 4.75 1.15
CA LYS A 88 -5.12 4.07 1.03
C LYS A 88 -4.58 4.06 -0.42
N GLY A 89 -5.26 4.73 -1.35
CA GLY A 89 -4.88 4.74 -2.76
C GLY A 89 -5.16 3.42 -3.49
N VAL A 90 -6.02 2.57 -2.92
CA VAL A 90 -6.42 1.27 -3.48
C VAL A 90 -7.93 1.21 -3.60
N TYR A 91 -8.44 0.28 -4.40
CA TYR A 91 -9.86 0.03 -4.55
C TYR A 91 -10.20 -1.32 -3.90
N GLY A 92 -11.24 -1.33 -3.08
CA GLY A 92 -11.77 -2.53 -2.44
C GLY A 92 -13.28 -2.50 -2.52
N ASP A 93 -13.88 -3.64 -2.85
CA ASP A 93 -15.31 -3.79 -3.07
C ASP A 93 -15.80 -5.18 -2.63
N LEU A 94 -17.02 -5.23 -2.09
CA LEU A 94 -17.75 -6.42 -1.70
C LEU A 94 -19.12 -6.41 -2.38
N ILE A 95 -19.36 -7.37 -3.28
CA ILE A 95 -20.66 -7.56 -3.94
C ILE A 95 -21.34 -8.78 -3.33
N ILE A 96 -22.47 -8.57 -2.68
CA ILE A 96 -23.24 -9.63 -2.02
C ILE A 96 -24.44 -9.99 -2.89
N VAL A 97 -24.58 -11.26 -3.23
CA VAL A 97 -25.59 -11.80 -4.16
C VAL A 97 -26.32 -12.98 -3.50
N ASP A 98 -27.50 -13.30 -4.03
CA ASP A 98 -28.32 -14.45 -3.59
C ASP A 98 -28.67 -14.41 -2.09
N SER A 99 -29.07 -13.23 -1.59
CA SER A 99 -29.41 -13.00 -0.18
C SER A 99 -28.31 -13.38 0.81
N GLY A 100 -27.06 -13.06 0.47
CA GLY A 100 -25.89 -13.33 1.31
C GLY A 100 -25.25 -14.69 1.10
N LYS A 101 -25.73 -15.49 0.13
CA LYS A 101 -25.16 -16.82 -0.15
C LYS A 101 -23.89 -16.78 -1.01
N LYS A 102 -23.70 -15.69 -1.74
CA LYS A 102 -22.56 -15.51 -2.62
C LYS A 102 -21.99 -14.12 -2.38
N VAL A 103 -20.70 -14.04 -2.06
CA VAL A 103 -20.02 -12.76 -1.86
C VAL A 103 -18.83 -12.71 -2.79
N ILE A 104 -18.72 -11.64 -3.57
CA ILE A 104 -17.61 -11.40 -4.46
C ILE A 104 -16.74 -10.33 -3.81
N VAL A 105 -15.49 -10.68 -3.56
CA VAL A 105 -14.48 -9.79 -3.00
C VAL A 105 -13.61 -9.30 -4.14
N ASN A 106 -13.58 -7.99 -4.35
CA ASN A 106 -12.74 -7.34 -5.34
C ASN A 106 -11.71 -6.45 -4.64
N PHE A 107 -10.46 -6.56 -5.05
CA PHE A 107 -9.37 -5.70 -4.61
C PHE A 107 -8.53 -5.31 -5.83
N VAL A 108 -8.30 -4.02 -6.00
CA VAL A 108 -7.49 -3.47 -7.10
C VAL A 108 -6.52 -2.44 -6.54
N SER A 109 -5.24 -2.61 -6.82
CA SER A 109 -4.18 -1.63 -6.61
C SER A 109 -3.51 -1.28 -7.94
N ALA A 110 -2.50 -0.41 -7.91
CA ALA A 110 -1.72 -0.08 -9.10
C ALA A 110 -1.05 -1.29 -9.76
N ASP A 111 -0.74 -2.33 -8.97
CA ASP A 111 0.07 -3.47 -9.41
C ASP A 111 -0.67 -4.81 -9.36
N VAL A 112 -1.80 -4.89 -8.64
CA VAL A 112 -2.51 -6.15 -8.37
C VAL A 112 -4.02 -5.99 -8.52
N GLU A 113 -4.63 -6.86 -9.31
CA GLU A 113 -6.06 -7.08 -9.35
C GLU A 113 -6.38 -8.47 -8.80
N TYR A 114 -7.28 -8.53 -7.84
CA TYR A 114 -7.74 -9.76 -7.19
C TYR A 114 -9.26 -9.75 -7.11
N SER A 115 -9.87 -10.82 -7.61
CA SER A 115 -11.30 -11.06 -7.48
C SER A 115 -11.52 -12.51 -7.09
N GLU A 116 -12.31 -12.73 -6.04
CA GLU A 116 -12.68 -14.07 -5.59
C GLU A 116 -14.16 -14.11 -5.21
N THR A 117 -14.80 -15.22 -5.52
CA THR A 117 -16.18 -15.49 -5.11
C THR A 117 -16.17 -16.45 -3.95
N LEU A 118 -16.73 -16.02 -2.82
CA LEU A 118 -16.98 -16.81 -1.63
C LEU A 118 -18.43 -17.30 -1.64
N HIS A 119 -18.61 -18.56 -1.26
CA HIS A 119 -19.91 -19.16 -1.01
C HIS A 119 -20.17 -19.16 0.49
N CYS A 120 -21.21 -18.45 0.91
CA CYS A 120 -21.53 -18.29 2.32
C CYS A 120 -22.80 -19.05 2.69
N VAL A 121 -22.72 -19.96 3.66
CA VAL A 121 -23.87 -20.75 4.13
C VAL A 121 -23.86 -20.79 5.64
N GLY A 122 -24.97 -20.39 6.27
CA GLY A 122 -25.09 -20.41 7.73
C GLY A 122 -24.17 -19.42 8.45
N GLY A 123 -23.67 -18.39 7.76
CA GLY A 123 -22.78 -17.38 8.33
C GLY A 123 -21.28 -17.70 8.24
N GLU A 124 -20.89 -18.82 7.62
CA GLU A 124 -19.50 -19.11 7.24
C GLU A 124 -19.34 -18.93 5.73
N CYS A 125 -18.27 -18.25 5.29
CA CYS A 125 -17.92 -18.03 3.88
C CYS A 125 -16.69 -18.88 3.50
N ARG A 126 -16.76 -19.61 2.38
CA ARG A 126 -15.68 -20.45 1.86
C ARG A 126 -15.39 -20.21 0.39
#